data_AF-A0A9K3L854-F1
#
_entry.id   AF-A0A9K3L854-F1
#
_cell.length_a   1.000
_cell.length_b   1.000
_cell.length_c   1.000
_cell.angle_alpha   90.00
_cell.angle_beta   90.00
_cell.angle_gamma   90.00
#
_symmetry.space_group_name_H-M   'P 1'
#
loop_
_entity.id
_entity.type
_entity.pdbx_description
1 polymer ?
#
loop_
_entity_poly.entity_id
_entity_poly.type
_entity_poly.pdbx_seq_one_letter_code
_entity_poly.pdbx_strand_id
1 'polypeptide(L)'
;MNENTDETLQDIFMQHGCGALILYTLSFLDVVTLLRKQVVSKHFKELCSKTITAKCGEDGPPPLTNETLRTAIREFCPIMYDPSFNKDDMEEIACKYGFPIDSWNVSQVTEMSQLFFWFRHDHSSVENWDPSDIYEMNSVPYFNLYIGSWNTSNVTNMNFMFENAFHFNQDIGKWDVSNVESMNGMFHSALAFNQDIGRWNVSNVKGMDKMFYSAMEFNQDIGQWDVSNVVYMDEMFYSAVAFNQDIGRWDVSNVKCMYNMFRDAKAFQFDLSSWDVSHVLEKYGMLPEGFPEKFHPRNL
;
A
#
# COMPACT_ATOMS: atom_id res chain seq x y z
N MET A 1 18.39 3.72 -17.11
CA MET A 1 18.69 3.94 -18.54
C MET A 1 17.36 3.87 -19.29
N ASN A 2 16.85 4.85 -20.02
CA ASN A 2 17.31 6.19 -20.39
C ASN A 2 16.07 7.06 -20.67
N GLU A 3 16.06 8.27 -20.10
CA GLU A 3 15.79 9.61 -20.69
C GLU A 3 14.96 9.84 -21.98
N ASN A 4 14.14 8.92 -22.48
CA ASN A 4 13.38 9.15 -23.73
C ASN A 4 11.86 9.39 -23.59
N THR A 5 11.35 9.61 -22.37
CA THR A 5 9.93 9.92 -22.16
C THR A 5 9.59 11.41 -22.37
N ASP A 6 10.57 12.30 -22.19
CA ASP A 6 10.38 13.73 -22.38
C ASP A 6 10.30 14.11 -23.87
N GLU A 7 10.95 13.34 -24.77
CA GLU A 7 10.84 13.52 -26.23
C GLU A 7 9.42 13.25 -26.74
N THR A 8 8.73 12.22 -26.24
CA THR A 8 7.33 11.95 -26.65
C THR A 8 6.35 13.04 -26.22
N LEU A 9 6.57 13.68 -25.06
CA LEU A 9 5.76 14.81 -24.61
C LEU A 9 6.15 16.08 -25.36
N GLN A 10 7.45 16.34 -25.55
CA GLN A 10 7.94 17.45 -26.36
C GLN A 10 7.46 17.38 -27.82
N ASP A 11 7.37 16.20 -28.42
CA ASP A 11 6.84 16.00 -29.77
C ASP A 11 5.35 16.34 -29.85
N ILE A 12 4.56 16.00 -28.81
CA ILE A 12 3.16 16.41 -28.67
C ILE A 12 3.03 17.93 -28.42
N PHE A 13 3.93 18.52 -27.62
CA PHE A 13 4.00 19.97 -27.39
C PHE A 13 4.43 20.75 -28.64
N MET A 14 5.33 20.19 -29.45
CA MET A 14 5.88 20.79 -30.68
C MET A 14 4.92 20.69 -31.87
N GLN A 15 4.06 19.65 -31.93
CA GLN A 15 3.02 19.55 -32.95
C GLN A 15 1.84 20.53 -32.73
N HIS A 16 1.66 21.08 -31.52
CA HIS A 16 0.44 21.82 -31.15
C HIS A 16 0.67 23.26 -30.66
N GLY A 17 1.81 23.86 -30.98
CA GLY A 17 2.03 25.32 -31.07
C GLY A 17 1.25 26.24 -30.11
N CYS A 18 1.98 26.83 -29.16
CA CYS A 18 1.55 27.86 -28.21
C CYS A 18 0.66 27.39 -27.05
N GLY A 19 1.18 27.57 -25.83
CA GLY A 19 0.58 27.27 -24.52
C GLY A 19 -0.70 28.04 -24.13
N ALA A 20 -1.45 28.55 -25.10
CA ALA A 20 -2.79 29.11 -24.92
C ALA A 20 -3.89 28.21 -25.52
N LEU A 21 -3.54 27.18 -26.31
CA LEU A 21 -4.48 26.27 -26.98
C LEU A 21 -4.67 24.90 -26.28
N ILE A 22 -3.88 24.62 -25.22
CA ILE A 22 -3.92 23.33 -24.48
C ILE A 22 -5.21 23.15 -23.67
N LEU A 23 -6.00 24.21 -23.46
CA LEU A 23 -7.34 24.10 -22.87
C LEU A 23 -8.35 23.34 -23.75
N TYR A 24 -8.02 23.04 -25.02
CA TYR A 24 -8.97 22.48 -25.98
C TYR A 24 -8.58 21.15 -26.65
N THR A 25 -7.41 20.55 -26.37
CA THR A 25 -6.93 19.41 -27.18
C THR A 25 -6.77 18.07 -26.46
N LEU A 26 -6.73 18.03 -25.13
CA LEU A 26 -6.76 16.75 -24.41
C LEU A 26 -8.18 16.51 -23.89
N SER A 27 -8.79 15.43 -24.36
CA SER A 27 -10.03 14.95 -23.77
C SER A 27 -9.72 14.33 -22.40
N PHE A 28 -10.69 14.35 -21.49
CA PHE A 28 -10.58 13.64 -20.21
C PHE A 28 -10.28 12.13 -20.40
N LEU A 29 -10.63 11.56 -21.56
CA LEU A 29 -10.31 10.18 -21.92
C LEU A 29 -8.81 9.97 -22.23
N ASP A 30 -8.14 10.96 -22.80
CA ASP A 30 -6.68 10.95 -22.98
C ASP A 30 -5.97 11.01 -21.62
N VAL A 31 -6.55 11.76 -20.68
CA VAL A 31 -6.11 11.88 -19.27
C VAL A 31 -6.22 10.53 -18.55
N VAL A 32 -7.35 9.83 -18.65
CA VAL A 32 -7.54 8.47 -18.08
C VAL A 32 -6.60 7.44 -18.72
N THR A 33 -6.39 7.52 -20.03
CA THR A 33 -5.49 6.61 -20.76
C THR A 33 -4.03 6.80 -20.33
N LEU A 34 -3.62 8.04 -20.04
CA LEU A 34 -2.28 8.35 -19.51
C LEU A 34 -2.11 7.89 -18.05
N LEU A 35 -3.17 7.96 -17.23
CA LEU A 35 -3.16 7.45 -15.85
C LEU A 35 -2.99 5.93 -15.79
N ARG A 36 -3.62 5.18 -16.71
CA ARG A 36 -3.41 3.73 -16.85
C ARG A 36 -1.95 3.35 -17.14
N LYS A 37 -1.17 4.28 -17.71
CA LYS A 37 0.26 4.08 -17.99
C LYS A 37 1.18 4.50 -16.83
N GLN A 38 0.62 4.94 -15.69
CA GLN A 38 1.37 5.45 -14.52
C GLN A 38 2.30 6.65 -14.84
N VAL A 39 2.09 7.37 -15.94
CA VAL A 39 2.90 8.54 -16.33
C VAL A 39 2.18 9.82 -15.91
N VAL A 40 2.22 10.17 -14.62
CA VAL A 40 1.58 11.39 -14.11
C VAL A 40 2.64 12.46 -13.83
N SER A 41 2.93 13.30 -14.83
CA SER A 41 3.85 14.43 -14.66
C SER A 41 3.24 15.51 -13.75
N LYS A 42 4.08 16.34 -13.12
CA LYS A 42 3.63 17.50 -12.33
C LYS A 42 2.67 18.41 -13.12
N HIS A 43 2.94 18.60 -14.40
CA HIS A 43 2.15 19.42 -15.31
C HIS A 43 0.74 18.85 -15.55
N PHE A 44 0.61 17.53 -15.54
CA PHE A 44 -0.68 16.85 -15.67
C PHE A 44 -1.57 17.05 -14.44
N LYS A 45 -1.01 16.99 -13.22
CA LYS A 45 -1.75 17.28 -11.99
C LYS A 45 -2.25 18.73 -11.95
N GLU A 46 -1.42 19.67 -12.40
CA GLU A 46 -1.81 21.08 -12.55
C GLU A 46 -2.94 21.27 -13.56
N LEU A 47 -2.98 20.49 -14.65
CA LEU A 47 -4.06 20.53 -15.64
C LEU A 47 -5.38 19.96 -15.10
N CYS A 48 -5.34 18.81 -14.41
CA CYS A 48 -6.50 18.24 -13.74
C CYS A 48 -7.07 19.20 -12.69
N SER A 49 -6.20 19.77 -11.84
CA SER A 49 -6.61 20.72 -10.82
C SER A 49 -7.31 21.95 -11.41
N LYS A 50 -6.75 22.57 -12.46
CA LYS A 50 -7.40 23.72 -13.14
C LYS A 50 -8.76 23.36 -13.73
N THR A 51 -8.88 22.18 -14.34
CA THR A 51 -10.13 21.69 -14.93
C THR A 51 -11.20 21.47 -13.84
N ILE A 52 -10.81 20.85 -12.72
CA ILE A 52 -11.69 20.60 -11.57
C ILE A 52 -12.13 21.93 -10.94
N THR A 53 -11.21 22.85 -10.65
CA THR A 53 -11.55 24.17 -10.07
C THR A 53 -12.52 24.97 -10.94
N ALA A 54 -12.32 24.94 -12.27
CA ALA A 54 -13.21 25.63 -13.20
C ALA A 54 -14.64 25.05 -13.23
N LYS A 55 -14.81 23.76 -12.89
CA LYS A 55 -16.08 23.03 -12.96
C LYS A 55 -16.80 22.94 -11.61
N CYS A 56 -16.06 22.65 -10.56
CA CYS A 56 -16.57 22.27 -9.24
C CYS A 56 -16.60 23.45 -8.24
N GLY A 57 -16.03 24.60 -8.61
CA GLY A 57 -15.92 25.80 -7.76
C GLY A 57 -14.57 25.93 -7.06
N GLU A 58 -14.31 27.12 -6.50
CA GLU A 58 -13.02 27.48 -5.90
C GLU A 58 -12.72 26.75 -4.59
N ASP A 59 -13.75 26.34 -3.84
CA ASP A 59 -13.61 25.72 -2.52
C ASP A 59 -13.09 24.27 -2.58
N GLY A 60 -13.10 23.64 -3.75
CA GLY A 60 -12.67 22.26 -3.95
C GLY A 60 -13.53 21.22 -3.22
N PRO A 61 -13.21 19.91 -3.36
CA PRO A 61 -13.91 18.86 -2.63
C PRO A 61 -13.68 18.99 -1.11
N PRO A 62 -14.70 18.73 -0.27
CA PRO A 62 -14.53 18.75 1.18
C PRO A 62 -13.58 17.64 1.65
N PRO A 63 -12.94 17.79 2.84
CA PRO A 63 -12.18 16.70 3.44
C PRO A 63 -13.03 15.44 3.63
N LEU A 64 -12.46 14.29 3.31
CA LEU A 64 -13.13 13.00 3.41
C LEU A 64 -13.16 12.54 4.87
N THR A 65 -14.34 12.12 5.32
CA THR A 65 -14.54 11.29 6.53
C THR A 65 -14.34 9.82 6.21
N ASN A 66 -14.27 8.97 7.25
CA ASN A 66 -14.21 7.51 7.12
C ASN A 66 -15.28 6.94 6.18
N GLU A 67 -16.53 7.44 6.28
CA GLU A 67 -17.64 6.99 5.44
C GLU A 67 -17.47 7.45 3.99
N THR A 68 -17.20 8.75 3.80
CA THR A 68 -17.07 9.31 2.45
C THR A 68 -15.86 8.76 1.69
N LEU A 69 -14.75 8.43 2.36
CA LEU A 69 -13.60 7.78 1.73
C LEU A 69 -13.96 6.37 1.22
N ARG A 70 -14.70 5.58 2.01
CA ARG A 70 -15.16 4.25 1.58
C ARG A 70 -16.11 4.34 0.39
N THR A 71 -17.03 5.31 0.41
CA THR A 71 -17.91 5.59 -0.72
C THR A 71 -17.12 6.04 -1.94
N ALA A 72 -16.14 6.93 -1.77
CA ALA A 72 -15.27 7.40 -2.85
C ALA A 72 -14.54 6.26 -3.54
N ILE A 73 -14.00 5.31 -2.80
CA ILE A 73 -13.30 4.14 -3.36
C ILE A 73 -14.26 3.22 -4.12
N ARG A 74 -15.45 2.99 -3.56
CA ARG A 74 -16.49 2.18 -4.22
C ARG A 74 -16.99 2.80 -5.53
N GLU A 75 -17.03 4.13 -5.60
CA GLU A 75 -17.44 4.86 -6.81
C GLU A 75 -16.28 4.96 -7.80
N PHE A 76 -15.08 5.37 -7.36
CA PHE A 76 -13.94 5.64 -8.23
C PHE A 76 -13.30 4.39 -8.83
N CYS A 77 -13.09 3.34 -8.03
CA CYS A 77 -12.25 2.25 -8.48
C CYS A 77 -12.86 1.35 -9.57
N PRO A 78 -14.17 1.00 -9.55
CA PRO A 78 -14.77 0.24 -10.65
C PRO A 78 -14.60 0.94 -12.01
N ILE A 79 -14.65 2.28 -12.00
CA ILE A 79 -14.57 3.12 -13.20
C ILE A 79 -13.21 3.01 -13.89
N MET A 80 -12.14 2.89 -13.11
CA MET A 80 -10.80 2.74 -13.67
C MET A 80 -10.67 1.51 -14.58
N TYR A 81 -11.52 0.49 -14.37
CA TYR A 81 -11.50 -0.78 -15.08
C TYR A 81 -12.69 -1.01 -16.01
N ASP A 82 -13.69 -0.14 -16.00
CA ASP A 82 -14.84 -0.22 -16.90
C ASP A 82 -14.59 0.61 -18.18
N PRO A 83 -14.42 -0.03 -19.36
CA PRO A 83 -14.21 0.68 -20.62
C PRO A 83 -15.46 1.44 -21.12
N SER A 84 -16.63 1.22 -20.50
CA SER A 84 -17.89 1.87 -20.87
C SER A 84 -18.18 3.17 -20.12
N PHE A 85 -17.35 3.53 -19.13
CA PHE A 85 -17.54 4.74 -18.35
C PHE A 85 -17.30 6.01 -19.18
N ASN A 86 -18.22 6.97 -19.07
CA ASN A 86 -18.18 8.20 -19.84
C ASN A 86 -17.53 9.35 -19.04
N LYS A 87 -17.16 10.42 -19.75
CA LYS A 87 -16.46 11.58 -19.19
C LYS A 87 -17.22 12.26 -18.04
N ASP A 88 -18.55 12.31 -18.10
CA ASP A 88 -19.37 13.09 -17.17
C ASP A 88 -19.35 12.45 -15.76
N ASP A 89 -19.38 11.12 -15.68
CA ASP A 89 -19.34 10.43 -14.38
C ASP A 89 -17.99 10.63 -13.65
N MET A 90 -16.90 10.71 -14.40
CA MET A 90 -15.58 10.97 -13.82
C MET A 90 -15.41 12.44 -13.40
N GLU A 91 -16.01 13.38 -14.13
CA GLU A 91 -16.10 14.78 -13.69
C GLU A 91 -16.90 14.88 -12.38
N GLU A 92 -18.01 14.15 -12.25
CA GLU A 92 -18.82 14.13 -11.02
C GLU A 92 -18.00 13.65 -9.81
N ILE A 93 -17.28 12.54 -9.96
CA ILE A 93 -16.41 11.99 -8.90
C ILE A 93 -15.26 12.93 -8.57
N ALA A 94 -14.65 13.55 -9.58
CA ALA A 94 -13.59 14.54 -9.37
C ALA A 94 -14.11 15.76 -8.59
N CYS A 95 -15.34 16.20 -8.84
CA CYS A 95 -15.97 17.27 -8.05
C CYS A 95 -16.31 16.82 -6.63
N LYS A 96 -16.70 15.56 -6.44
CA LYS A 96 -17.16 15.03 -5.14
C LYS A 96 -16.00 14.73 -4.19
N TYR A 97 -14.87 14.23 -4.70
CA TYR A 97 -13.76 13.73 -3.87
C TYR A 97 -12.37 14.28 -4.25
N GLY A 98 -12.22 14.76 -5.48
CA GLY A 98 -10.94 15.15 -6.06
C GLY A 98 -10.43 14.13 -7.08
N PHE A 99 -9.41 14.54 -7.84
CA PHE A 99 -8.78 13.69 -8.84
C PHE A 99 -7.34 14.16 -9.14
N PRO A 100 -6.36 13.26 -9.24
CA PRO A 100 -6.46 11.80 -9.09
C PRO A 100 -6.69 11.38 -7.62
N ILE A 101 -6.82 10.07 -7.36
CA ILE A 101 -7.02 9.53 -6.00
C ILE A 101 -5.97 10.02 -4.98
N ASP A 102 -4.73 10.30 -5.41
CA ASP A 102 -3.68 10.83 -4.54
C ASP A 102 -3.92 12.28 -4.09
N SER A 103 -4.85 13.01 -4.73
CA SER A 103 -5.23 14.37 -4.34
C SER A 103 -6.31 14.42 -3.26
N TRP A 104 -6.87 13.27 -2.88
CA TRP A 104 -7.97 13.22 -1.93
C TRP A 104 -7.54 13.70 -0.55
N ASN A 105 -8.31 14.61 0.02
CA ASN A 105 -8.04 15.13 1.36
C ASN A 105 -8.57 14.14 2.42
N VAL A 106 -7.72 13.20 2.82
CA VAL A 106 -8.03 12.20 3.86
C VAL A 106 -7.64 12.66 5.27
N SER A 107 -7.38 13.95 5.49
CA SER A 107 -6.84 14.43 6.77
C SER A 107 -7.81 14.29 7.96
N GLN A 108 -9.08 13.96 7.72
CA GLN A 108 -10.09 13.72 8.76
C GLN A 108 -10.37 12.23 8.96
N VAL A 109 -9.67 11.34 8.24
CA VAL A 109 -9.86 9.90 8.29
C VAL A 109 -9.08 9.33 9.46
N THR A 110 -9.76 8.52 10.27
CA THR A 110 -9.18 7.79 11.40
C THR A 110 -9.16 6.29 11.17
N GLU A 111 -10.00 5.78 10.26
CA GLU A 111 -10.25 4.36 10.02
C GLU A 111 -10.02 3.99 8.55
N MET A 112 -8.89 3.35 8.26
CA MET A 112 -8.54 2.83 6.93
C MET A 112 -8.60 1.31 6.85
N SER A 113 -9.19 0.66 7.86
CA SER A 113 -9.34 -0.78 7.87
C SER A 113 -10.10 -1.30 6.64
N GLN A 114 -9.59 -2.36 6.00
CA GLN A 114 -10.19 -3.03 4.84
C GLN A 114 -10.47 -2.12 3.63
N LEU A 115 -9.76 -1.00 3.51
CA LEU A 115 -10.09 0.02 2.53
C LEU A 115 -9.97 -0.48 1.08
N PHE A 116 -8.96 -1.30 0.81
CA PHE A 116 -8.69 -1.92 -0.50
C PHE A 116 -8.83 -3.45 -0.48
N PHE A 117 -9.44 -4.02 0.57
CA PHE A 117 -9.70 -5.47 0.68
C PHE A 117 -10.54 -6.04 -0.48
N TRP A 118 -11.41 -5.22 -1.05
CA TRP A 118 -12.35 -5.61 -2.11
C TRP A 118 -11.68 -5.90 -3.46
N PHE A 119 -10.41 -5.53 -3.65
CA PHE A 119 -9.61 -5.90 -4.83
C PHE A 119 -9.08 -7.33 -4.76
N ARG A 120 -9.72 -8.18 -3.95
CA ARG A 120 -9.43 -9.59 -3.76
C ARG A 120 -9.60 -10.37 -5.07
N HIS A 121 -8.58 -11.14 -5.43
CA HIS A 121 -8.67 -12.17 -6.47
C HIS A 121 -9.44 -13.40 -5.96
N ASP A 122 -10.17 -14.07 -6.86
CA ASP A 122 -10.84 -15.34 -6.58
C ASP A 122 -9.84 -16.41 -6.07
N HIS A 123 -10.32 -17.29 -5.19
CA HIS A 123 -9.59 -18.21 -4.32
C HIS A 123 -8.82 -19.36 -5.02
N SER A 124 -8.43 -19.23 -6.29
CA SER A 124 -7.64 -20.27 -6.94
C SER A 124 -6.16 -20.19 -6.53
N SER A 125 -5.88 -20.80 -5.38
CA SER A 125 -4.59 -21.33 -4.89
C SER A 125 -3.40 -20.37 -4.82
N VAL A 126 -3.21 -19.74 -3.66
CA VAL A 126 -1.96 -19.05 -3.24
C VAL A 126 -0.80 -20.05 -3.02
N GLU A 127 -1.06 -21.35 -3.02
CA GLU A 127 -0.07 -22.39 -2.69
C GLU A 127 1.03 -22.58 -3.74
N ASN A 128 0.87 -22.06 -4.96
CA ASN A 128 1.83 -22.20 -6.07
C ASN A 128 2.09 -20.87 -6.82
N TRP A 129 2.21 -19.76 -6.11
CA TRP A 129 2.48 -18.46 -6.73
C TRP A 129 3.85 -18.43 -7.42
N ASP A 130 3.87 -18.15 -8.73
CA ASP A 130 5.07 -17.84 -9.52
C ASP A 130 5.11 -16.32 -9.80
N PRO A 131 6.21 -15.59 -9.50
CA PRO A 131 6.34 -14.17 -9.84
C PRO A 131 6.11 -13.82 -11.32
N SER A 132 6.24 -14.79 -12.23
CA SER A 132 5.96 -14.62 -13.66
C SER A 132 4.46 -14.57 -14.00
N ASP A 133 3.58 -15.07 -13.12
CA ASP A 133 2.12 -15.01 -13.28
C ASP A 133 1.60 -13.56 -13.30
N ILE A 134 2.37 -12.60 -12.77
CA ILE A 134 2.09 -11.16 -12.81
C ILE A 134 1.88 -10.67 -14.25
N TYR A 135 2.60 -11.23 -15.23
CA TYR A 135 2.51 -10.81 -16.63
C TYR A 135 1.29 -11.37 -17.37
N GLU A 136 0.70 -12.48 -16.90
CA GLU A 136 -0.44 -13.12 -17.55
C GLU A 136 -1.80 -12.56 -17.08
N MET A 137 -1.82 -11.80 -15.97
CA MET A 137 -3.03 -11.35 -15.27
C MET A 137 -3.61 -10.00 -15.73
N ASN A 138 -3.36 -9.57 -16.97
CA ASN A 138 -3.78 -8.26 -17.51
C ASN A 138 -5.31 -8.04 -17.64
N SER A 139 -6.16 -8.97 -17.16
CA SER A 139 -7.61 -8.97 -17.34
C SER A 139 -8.45 -8.78 -16.06
N VAL A 140 -7.84 -8.67 -14.87
CA VAL A 140 -8.57 -8.41 -13.61
C VAL A 140 -8.31 -6.99 -13.08
N PRO A 141 -9.31 -6.34 -12.46
CA PRO A 141 -9.11 -5.03 -11.81
C PRO A 141 -8.23 -5.18 -10.57
N TYR A 142 -6.97 -4.72 -10.63
CA TYR A 142 -6.02 -4.78 -9.50
C TYR A 142 -5.68 -3.38 -8.96
N PHE A 143 -5.75 -3.18 -7.65
CA PHE A 143 -5.40 -1.88 -7.06
C PHE A 143 -3.88 -1.68 -6.97
N ASN A 144 -3.34 -0.72 -7.75
CA ASN A 144 -1.94 -0.29 -7.69
C ASN A 144 -1.79 1.22 -8.01
N LEU A 145 -2.74 2.04 -7.56
CA LEU A 145 -2.72 3.49 -7.78
C LEU A 145 -1.92 4.18 -6.68
N TYR A 146 -1.11 5.18 -7.08
CA TYR A 146 -0.31 5.95 -6.13
C TYR A 146 -1.21 6.68 -5.13
N ILE A 147 -0.91 6.53 -3.83
CA ILE A 147 -1.62 7.15 -2.70
C ILE A 147 -0.65 7.68 -1.64
N GLY A 148 0.65 7.75 -1.96
CA GLY A 148 1.70 8.20 -1.03
C GLY A 148 1.58 9.67 -0.59
N SER A 149 0.75 10.47 -1.27
CA SER A 149 0.48 11.87 -0.91
C SER A 149 -0.57 12.05 0.19
N TRP A 150 -1.28 11.00 0.58
CA TRP A 150 -2.32 11.07 1.59
C TRP A 150 -1.78 11.50 2.96
N ASN A 151 -2.48 12.43 3.62
CA ASN A 151 -2.18 12.79 5.00
C ASN A 151 -2.84 11.79 5.96
N THR A 152 -2.06 10.81 6.42
CA THR A 152 -2.51 9.74 7.32
C THR A 152 -2.33 10.05 8.81
N SER A 153 -1.93 11.27 9.19
CA SER A 153 -1.53 11.59 10.57
C SER A 153 -2.64 11.39 11.61
N ASN A 154 -3.90 11.34 11.22
CA ASN A 154 -5.04 11.09 12.12
C ASN A 154 -5.53 9.64 12.13
N VAL A 155 -4.93 8.76 11.31
CA VAL A 155 -5.34 7.37 11.19
C VAL A 155 -4.89 6.59 12.43
N THR A 156 -5.82 5.89 13.05
CA THR A 156 -5.59 5.05 14.23
C THR A 156 -5.66 3.55 13.91
N ASN A 157 -6.26 3.18 12.77
CA ASN A 157 -6.49 1.78 12.40
C ASN A 157 -6.29 1.54 10.90
N MET A 158 -5.36 0.66 10.56
CA MET A 158 -5.01 0.27 9.18
C MET A 158 -5.20 -1.25 8.94
N ASN A 159 -5.99 -1.92 9.77
CA ASN A 159 -6.17 -3.37 9.69
C ASN A 159 -6.65 -3.82 8.32
N PHE A 160 -5.97 -4.78 7.72
CA PHE A 160 -6.34 -5.40 6.44
C PHE A 160 -6.50 -4.41 5.29
N MET A 161 -5.88 -3.23 5.35
CA MET A 161 -6.06 -2.16 4.36
C MET A 161 -5.75 -2.62 2.94
N PHE A 162 -4.67 -3.38 2.75
CA PHE A 162 -4.22 -3.95 1.48
C PHE A 162 -4.26 -5.48 1.46
N GLU A 163 -5.08 -6.10 2.32
CA GLU A 163 -5.22 -7.55 2.31
C GLU A 163 -5.72 -8.03 0.94
N ASN A 164 -5.00 -8.99 0.35
CA ASN A 164 -5.17 -9.50 -1.01
C ASN A 164 -5.01 -8.47 -2.14
N ALA A 165 -4.41 -7.31 -1.89
CA ALA A 165 -4.02 -6.37 -2.94
C ALA A 165 -2.72 -6.85 -3.61
N PHE A 166 -2.79 -7.96 -4.34
CA PHE A 166 -1.63 -8.75 -4.81
C PHE A 166 -0.58 -7.92 -5.56
N HIS A 167 -1.01 -6.89 -6.29
CA HIS A 167 -0.18 -6.04 -7.14
C HIS A 167 0.20 -4.70 -6.51
N PHE A 168 -0.27 -4.40 -5.30
CA PHE A 168 -0.02 -3.11 -4.68
C PHE A 168 1.47 -2.98 -4.33
N ASN A 169 2.15 -2.01 -4.94
CA ASN A 169 3.57 -1.75 -4.69
C ASN A 169 3.90 -0.26 -4.87
N GLN A 170 3.00 0.63 -4.43
CA GLN A 170 3.20 2.08 -4.53
C GLN A 170 3.89 2.64 -3.28
N ASP A 171 4.80 3.61 -3.48
CA ASP A 171 5.51 4.27 -2.39
C ASP A 171 4.52 4.93 -1.42
N ILE A 172 4.54 4.44 -0.18
CA ILE A 172 3.80 4.94 0.99
C ILE A 172 4.73 5.23 2.18
N GLY A 173 6.05 5.27 1.95
CA GLY A 173 7.05 5.49 2.99
C GLY A 173 6.95 6.85 3.68
N LYS A 174 6.22 7.80 3.07
CA LYS A 174 5.96 9.15 3.60
C LYS A 174 4.72 9.25 4.49
N TRP A 175 3.94 8.18 4.63
CA TRP A 175 2.79 8.19 5.51
C TRP A 175 3.21 8.40 6.96
N ASP A 176 2.45 9.26 7.65
CA ASP A 176 2.53 9.39 9.08
C ASP A 176 1.65 8.33 9.72
N VAL A 177 2.28 7.32 10.33
CA VAL A 177 1.61 6.23 11.02
C VAL A 177 1.76 6.33 12.55
N SER A 178 2.25 7.46 13.08
CA SER A 178 2.57 7.57 14.51
C SER A 178 1.35 7.45 15.42
N ASN A 179 0.14 7.65 14.91
CA ASN A 179 -1.10 7.50 15.67
C ASN A 179 -1.79 6.14 15.46
N VAL A 180 -1.23 5.28 14.60
CA VAL A 180 -1.83 3.97 14.30
C VAL A 180 -1.61 3.02 15.49
N GLU A 181 -2.71 2.44 15.97
CA GLU A 181 -2.72 1.46 17.06
C GLU A 181 -2.77 0.02 16.55
N SER A 182 -3.24 -0.22 15.32
CA SER A 182 -3.42 -1.58 14.78
C SER A 182 -3.13 -1.62 13.28
N MET A 183 -2.27 -2.57 12.88
CA MET A 183 -1.85 -2.85 11.51
C MET A 183 -2.02 -4.35 11.16
N ASN A 184 -2.94 -5.03 11.85
CA ASN A 184 -3.20 -6.45 11.66
C ASN A 184 -3.53 -6.72 10.19
N GLY A 185 -2.78 -7.61 9.56
CA GLY A 185 -2.96 -8.04 8.18
C GLY A 185 -2.87 -6.93 7.14
N MET A 186 -2.25 -5.78 7.45
CA MET A 186 -2.23 -4.62 6.55
C MET A 186 -1.76 -4.97 5.14
N PHE A 187 -0.73 -5.82 5.02
CA PHE A 187 -0.19 -6.34 3.75
C PHE A 187 -0.36 -7.85 3.60
N HIS A 188 -1.37 -8.44 4.27
CA HIS A 188 -1.65 -9.86 4.15
C HIS A 188 -1.92 -10.25 2.68
N SER A 189 -1.08 -11.10 2.12
CA SER A 189 -1.09 -11.52 0.72
C SER A 189 -0.91 -10.36 -0.27
N ALA A 190 -0.30 -9.23 0.11
CA ALA A 190 0.12 -8.20 -0.83
C ALA A 190 1.43 -8.63 -1.53
N LEU A 191 1.31 -9.61 -2.44
CA LEU A 191 2.43 -10.42 -2.96
C LEU A 191 3.59 -9.58 -3.50
N ALA A 192 3.28 -8.51 -4.26
CA ALA A 192 4.26 -7.62 -4.89
C ALA A 192 4.78 -6.48 -3.99
N PHE A 193 4.25 -6.31 -2.77
CA PHE A 193 4.60 -5.16 -1.94
C PHE A 193 6.04 -5.24 -1.42
N ASN A 194 6.87 -4.25 -1.79
CA ASN A 194 8.26 -4.18 -1.37
C ASN A 194 8.78 -2.73 -1.30
N GLN A 195 7.96 -1.81 -0.77
CA GLN A 195 8.31 -0.39 -0.64
C GLN A 195 8.93 -0.06 0.71
N ASP A 196 9.90 0.87 0.72
CA ASP A 196 10.60 1.30 1.94
C ASP A 196 9.62 1.94 2.94
N ILE A 197 9.42 1.24 4.05
CA ILE A 197 8.62 1.65 5.21
C ILE A 197 9.46 1.66 6.50
N GLY A 198 10.79 1.58 6.38
CA GLY A 198 11.70 1.50 7.52
C GLY A 198 11.68 2.75 8.40
N ARG A 199 11.20 3.88 7.86
CA ARG A 199 11.07 5.17 8.56
C ARG A 199 9.74 5.38 9.26
N TRP A 200 8.81 4.43 9.17
CA TRP A 200 7.54 4.52 9.89
C TRP A 200 7.76 4.50 11.40
N ASN A 201 7.08 5.43 12.09
CA ASN A 201 7.03 5.41 13.54
C ASN A 201 5.89 4.49 14.00
N VAL A 202 6.22 3.24 14.33
CA VAL A 202 5.26 2.22 14.77
C VAL A 202 5.16 2.10 16.30
N SER A 203 5.72 3.06 17.07
CA SER A 203 5.82 2.96 18.53
C SER A 203 4.46 2.87 19.25
N ASN A 204 3.35 3.25 18.62
CA ASN A 204 2.01 3.16 19.18
C ASN A 204 1.22 1.92 18.75
N VAL A 205 1.77 1.11 17.84
CA VAL A 205 1.10 -0.08 17.30
C VAL A 205 1.09 -1.19 18.36
N LYS A 206 -0.09 -1.77 18.58
CA LYS A 206 -0.32 -2.89 19.51
C LYS A 206 -0.52 -4.22 18.79
N GLY A 207 -1.04 -4.20 17.56
CA GLY A 207 -1.32 -5.40 16.78
C GLY A 207 -0.63 -5.36 15.41
N MET A 208 0.17 -6.39 15.15
CA MET A 208 0.84 -6.64 13.87
C MET A 208 0.60 -8.09 13.38
N ASP A 209 -0.46 -8.74 13.85
CA ASP A 209 -0.81 -10.09 13.41
C ASP A 209 -0.92 -10.14 11.90
N LYS A 210 -0.28 -11.11 11.26
CA LYS A 210 -0.34 -11.31 9.79
C LYS A 210 0.08 -10.12 8.95
N MET A 211 0.77 -9.11 9.51
CA MET A 211 1.05 -7.84 8.82
C MET A 211 1.68 -8.07 7.44
N PHE A 212 2.60 -9.04 7.32
CA PHE A 212 3.27 -9.46 6.09
C PHE A 212 3.05 -10.95 5.75
N TYR A 213 1.96 -11.54 6.23
CA TYR A 213 1.59 -12.92 5.89
C TYR A 213 1.53 -13.05 4.36
N SER A 214 2.30 -13.97 3.78
CA SER A 214 2.43 -14.17 2.34
C SER A 214 2.76 -12.90 1.54
N ALA A 215 3.41 -11.89 2.12
CA ALA A 215 3.95 -10.75 1.36
C ALA A 215 5.26 -11.20 0.69
N MET A 216 5.14 -11.92 -0.43
CA MET A 216 6.21 -12.76 -0.97
C MET A 216 7.47 -11.98 -1.38
N GLU A 217 7.32 -10.75 -1.88
CA GLU A 217 8.44 -9.88 -2.29
C GLU A 217 8.97 -8.97 -1.17
N PHE A 218 8.31 -8.91 0.00
CA PHE A 218 8.67 -7.94 1.03
C PHE A 218 10.03 -8.28 1.67
N ASN A 219 10.99 -7.36 1.52
CA ASN A 219 12.33 -7.51 2.09
C ASN A 219 12.98 -6.16 2.44
N GLN A 220 12.19 -5.21 2.93
CA GLN A 220 12.70 -3.88 3.31
C GLN A 220 13.17 -3.84 4.77
N ASP A 221 14.22 -3.06 5.03
CA ASP A 221 14.79 -2.89 6.37
C ASP A 221 13.78 -2.21 7.31
N ILE A 222 13.33 -2.97 8.31
CA ILE A 222 12.43 -2.55 9.38
C ILE A 222 13.09 -2.74 10.76
N GLY A 223 14.42 -2.95 10.80
CA GLY A 223 15.17 -3.21 12.03
C GLY A 223 15.19 -2.02 13.01
N GLN A 224 14.84 -0.81 12.54
CA GLN A 224 14.74 0.41 13.36
C GLN A 224 13.35 0.66 13.94
N TRP A 225 12.37 -0.19 13.67
CA TRP A 225 11.04 -0.06 14.26
C TRP A 225 11.07 -0.25 15.77
N ASP A 226 10.42 0.66 16.49
CA ASP A 226 10.12 0.50 17.91
C ASP A 226 8.84 -0.34 18.08
N VAL A 227 9.02 -1.64 18.33
CA VAL A 227 7.92 -2.60 18.52
C VAL A 227 7.63 -2.89 19.99
N SER A 228 8.18 -2.10 20.93
CA SER A 228 8.07 -2.34 22.37
C SER A 228 6.63 -2.34 22.91
N ASN A 229 5.71 -1.69 22.21
CA ASN A 229 4.27 -1.67 22.54
C ASN A 229 3.44 -2.74 21.83
N VAL A 230 4.02 -3.52 20.91
CA VAL A 230 3.31 -4.58 20.18
C VAL A 230 2.99 -5.73 21.14
N VAL A 231 1.77 -6.24 21.04
CA VAL A 231 1.22 -7.32 21.87
C VAL A 231 1.04 -8.60 21.06
N TYR A 232 0.68 -8.48 19.78
CA TYR A 232 0.35 -9.63 18.91
C TYR A 232 1.15 -9.57 17.61
N MET A 233 1.87 -10.65 17.31
CA MET A 233 2.70 -10.85 16.11
C MET A 233 2.46 -12.24 15.49
N ASP A 234 1.27 -12.81 15.69
CA ASP A 234 0.94 -14.13 15.15
C ASP A 234 1.03 -14.10 13.63
N GLU A 235 1.77 -15.06 13.08
CA GLU A 235 1.89 -15.27 11.64
C GLU A 235 2.39 -14.02 10.86
N MET A 236 3.07 -13.07 11.53
CA MET A 236 3.45 -11.77 10.94
C MET A 236 4.25 -11.92 9.64
N PHE A 237 5.17 -12.88 9.56
CA PHE A 237 6.00 -13.19 8.40
C PHE A 237 5.76 -14.60 7.86
N TYR A 238 4.60 -15.21 8.18
CA TYR A 238 4.25 -16.53 7.65
C TYR A 238 4.30 -16.50 6.12
N SER A 239 5.05 -17.41 5.47
CA SER A 239 5.24 -17.44 4.02
C SER A 239 5.77 -16.15 3.38
N ALA A 240 6.37 -15.23 4.14
CA ALA A 240 7.11 -14.09 3.60
C ALA A 240 8.48 -14.57 3.07
N VAL A 241 8.45 -15.28 1.94
CA VAL A 241 9.58 -16.11 1.47
C VAL A 241 10.86 -15.32 1.20
N ALA A 242 10.77 -14.05 0.81
CA ALA A 242 11.92 -13.17 0.55
C ALA A 242 12.44 -12.43 1.79
N PHE A 243 11.67 -12.39 2.89
CA PHE A 243 12.02 -11.57 4.04
C PHE A 243 13.30 -12.07 4.73
N ASN A 244 14.31 -11.22 4.74
CA ASN A 244 15.61 -11.50 5.32
C ASN A 244 16.27 -10.19 5.76
N GLN A 245 15.77 -9.60 6.84
CA GLN A 245 16.29 -8.36 7.42
C GLN A 245 16.63 -8.52 8.89
N ASP A 246 17.60 -7.72 9.38
CA ASP A 246 18.02 -7.74 10.77
C ASP A 246 16.99 -7.06 11.67
N ILE A 247 16.26 -7.89 12.42
CA ILE A 247 15.28 -7.48 13.44
C ILE A 247 15.71 -7.91 14.85
N GLY A 248 16.96 -8.33 15.03
CA GLY A 248 17.47 -8.78 16.33
C GLY A 248 17.41 -7.69 17.41
N ARG A 249 17.36 -6.42 17.01
CA ARG A 249 17.29 -5.28 17.95
C ARG A 249 15.89 -4.95 18.45
N TRP A 250 14.86 -5.61 17.95
CA TRP A 250 13.48 -5.41 18.42
C TRP A 250 13.33 -5.78 19.89
N ASP A 251 12.67 -4.91 20.65
CA ASP A 251 12.20 -5.22 21.99
C ASP A 251 10.84 -5.92 21.91
N VAL A 252 10.86 -7.24 22.07
CA VAL A 252 9.66 -8.09 22.02
C VAL A 252 9.11 -8.45 23.39
N SER A 253 9.57 -7.78 24.46
CA SER A 253 9.23 -8.16 25.85
C SER A 253 7.75 -8.02 26.20
N ASN A 254 6.99 -7.21 25.45
CA ASN A 254 5.55 -7.02 25.62
C ASN A 254 4.68 -7.96 24.75
N VAL A 255 5.30 -8.69 23.81
CA VAL A 255 4.58 -9.58 22.89
C VAL A 255 4.08 -10.80 23.65
N LYS A 256 2.81 -11.16 23.41
CA LYS A 256 2.13 -12.29 24.04
C LYS A 256 1.98 -13.49 23.12
N CYS A 257 1.85 -13.26 21.81
CA CYS A 257 1.59 -14.30 20.82
C CYS A 257 2.51 -14.13 19.60
N MET A 258 3.18 -15.23 19.22
CA MET A 258 4.11 -15.34 18.08
C MET A 258 3.92 -16.67 17.35
N TYR A 259 2.70 -17.20 17.34
CA TYR A 259 2.36 -18.45 16.68
C TYR A 259 2.73 -18.38 15.19
N ASN A 260 3.50 -19.35 14.71
CA ASN A 260 3.94 -19.45 13.31
C ASN A 260 4.58 -18.16 12.73
N MET A 261 5.16 -17.28 13.55
CA MET A 261 5.65 -15.96 13.13
C MET A 261 6.50 -15.97 11.85
N PHE A 262 7.44 -16.92 11.74
CA PHE A 262 8.34 -17.09 10.59
C PHE A 262 8.15 -18.43 9.87
N ARG A 263 7.02 -19.12 10.08
CA ARG A 263 6.78 -20.38 9.39
C ARG A 263 6.78 -20.15 7.88
N ASP A 264 7.50 -20.98 7.13
CA ASP A 264 7.69 -20.86 5.68
C ASP A 264 8.38 -19.56 5.18
N ALA A 265 8.96 -18.74 6.08
CA ALA A 265 9.82 -17.61 5.73
C ALA A 265 11.23 -18.10 5.33
N LYS A 266 11.33 -18.73 4.16
CA LYS A 266 12.49 -19.53 3.72
C LYS A 266 13.83 -18.78 3.68
N ALA A 267 13.83 -17.49 3.40
CA ALA A 267 15.06 -16.70 3.34
C ALA A 267 15.56 -16.22 4.72
N PHE A 268 14.74 -16.30 5.76
CA PHE A 268 15.04 -15.68 7.05
C PHE A 268 16.14 -16.44 7.82
N GLN A 269 17.25 -15.75 8.09
CA GLN A 269 18.43 -16.34 8.74
C GLN A 269 19.12 -15.43 9.78
N PHE A 270 18.45 -14.38 10.25
CA PHE A 270 19.05 -13.39 11.15
C PHE A 270 19.06 -13.83 12.62
N ASP A 271 20.00 -13.29 13.38
CA ASP A 271 20.20 -13.63 14.79
C ASP A 271 19.10 -13.02 15.67
N LEU A 272 18.34 -13.86 16.37
CA LEU A 272 17.30 -13.45 17.32
C LEU A 272 17.70 -13.71 18.79
N SER A 273 18.96 -14.04 19.07
CA SER A 273 19.43 -14.41 20.41
C SER A 273 19.31 -13.30 21.47
N SER A 274 19.07 -12.06 21.07
CA SER A 274 18.75 -10.93 21.94
C SER A 274 17.29 -10.92 22.42
N TRP A 275 16.36 -11.52 21.67
CA TRP A 275 14.95 -11.54 22.02
C TRP A 275 14.73 -12.30 23.33
N ASP A 276 13.88 -11.76 24.20
CA ASP A 276 13.40 -12.45 25.39
C ASP A 276 11.93 -12.84 25.20
N VAL A 277 11.69 -14.13 24.98
CA VAL A 277 10.34 -14.67 24.73
C VAL A 277 9.76 -15.38 25.96
N SER A 278 10.28 -15.11 27.16
CA SER A 278 9.80 -15.72 28.40
C SER A 278 8.32 -15.43 28.73
N HIS A 279 7.78 -14.33 28.21
CA HIS A 279 6.39 -13.90 28.43
C HIS A 279 5.43 -14.33 27.30
N VAL A 280 5.95 -14.90 26.20
CA VAL A 280 5.14 -15.32 25.05
C VAL A 280 4.40 -16.61 25.41
N LEU A 281 3.07 -16.56 25.34
CA LEU A 281 2.17 -17.67 25.69
C LEU A 281 2.10 -18.69 24.55
N GLU A 282 2.04 -18.21 23.31
CA GLU A 282 1.88 -19.03 22.10
C GLU A 282 3.07 -18.82 21.15
N LYS A 283 3.99 -19.79 21.12
CA LYS A 283 5.24 -19.76 20.33
C LYS A 283 5.42 -20.98 19.41
N TYR A 284 4.36 -21.78 19.24
CA TYR A 284 4.41 -22.96 18.38
C TYR A 284 4.70 -22.54 16.93
N GLY A 285 5.67 -23.21 16.30
CA GLY A 285 6.07 -22.94 14.92
C GLY A 285 6.67 -21.55 14.68
N MET A 286 7.05 -20.82 15.74
CA MET A 286 7.53 -19.44 15.65
C MET A 286 8.69 -19.28 14.67
N LEU A 287 9.65 -20.21 14.66
CA LEU A 287 10.84 -20.17 13.80
C LEU A 287 10.66 -21.04 12.54
N PRO A 288 11.38 -20.73 11.43
CA PRO A 288 11.40 -21.58 10.25
C PRO A 288 11.97 -22.97 10.56
N GLU A 289 11.59 -23.97 9.75
CA GLU A 289 12.18 -25.30 9.84
C GLU A 289 13.70 -25.25 9.59
N GLY A 290 14.48 -25.91 10.45
CA GLY A 290 15.94 -25.96 10.32
C GLY A 290 16.67 -24.68 10.77
N PHE A 291 15.99 -23.73 11.41
CA PHE A 291 16.61 -22.49 11.87
C PHE A 291 17.72 -22.73 12.92
N PRO A 292 18.94 -22.17 12.77
CA PRO A 292 20.08 -22.51 13.62
C PRO A 292 19.86 -22.19 15.10
N GLU A 293 20.09 -23.16 15.99
CA GLU A 293 19.91 -23.01 17.45
C GLU A 293 20.65 -21.80 18.04
N LYS A 294 21.84 -21.48 17.53
CA LYS A 294 22.64 -20.32 17.98
C LYS A 294 21.95 -18.96 17.76
N PHE A 295 20.93 -18.91 16.90
CA PHE A 295 20.17 -17.71 16.58
C PHE A 295 18.78 -17.71 17.24
N HIS A 296 18.47 -18.73 18.06
CA HIS A 296 17.17 -18.80 18.73
C HIS A 296 17.05 -17.71 19.80
N PRO A 297 15.85 -17.14 19.99
CA PRO A 297 15.54 -16.29 21.13
C PRO A 297 15.86 -16.94 22.48
N ARG A 298 16.16 -16.10 23.47
CA ARG A 298 16.30 -16.55 24.86
C ARG A 298 14.95 -17.04 25.37
N ASN A 299 14.97 -18.14 26.12
CA ASN A 299 13.77 -18.75 26.71
C ASN A 299 12.79 -19.35 25.69
N LEU A 300 13.27 -19.69 24.49
CA LEU A 300 12.51 -20.45 23.49
C LEU A 300 12.37 -21.93 23.89
#